data_AF-A0A183EJH1-F1
#
_entry.id   AF-A0A183EJH1-F1
#
_cell.length_a   1.000
_cell.length_b   1.000
_cell.length_c   1.000
_cell.angle_alpha   90.00
_cell.angle_beta   90.00
_cell.angle_gamma   90.00
#
_symmetry.space_group_name_H-M   'P 1'
#
loop_
_entity.id
_entity.type
_entity.pdbx_description
1 polymer ?
#
loop_
_entity_poly.entity_id
_entity_poly.type
_entity_poly.pdbx_seq_one_letter_code
_entity_poly.pdbx_strand_id
1 'polypeptide(L)'
;MGEFFFNIDHGYLEGLIRGFKEGILTQADYANLVQCETLEDIEVIDERLKEKLVTEFTHLRHNSVEPLSTFLDYITYSYMIDNIILLITGTLHQRPINELISKCHPLGSFEQMEAIHIASTPAELYNAVLVDTPLAPYFVDCINEQDLDEMNVEIIRNTLYRAYLEDFYNFCKRLGGKTAEVMSEILAFEADRRAIIITINSFDTELSKDDRSKLYPRCGKLYPEGNPFKAVLILMR
;
A
#
# COMPACT_ATOMS: atom_id res chain seq x y z
N MET A 1 7.88 -14.94 25.80
CA MET A 1 8.64 -15.99 25.07
C MET A 1 9.25 -15.52 23.75
N GLY A 2 8.88 -14.34 23.20
CA GLY A 2 9.29 -13.94 21.84
C GLY A 2 10.75 -13.46 21.64
N GLU A 3 11.42 -12.89 22.64
CA GLU A 3 12.77 -12.31 22.42
C GLU A 3 13.90 -13.34 22.33
N PHE A 4 13.75 -14.52 22.98
CA PHE A 4 14.84 -15.50 23.08
C PHE A 4 15.06 -16.32 21.79
N PHE A 5 14.02 -16.48 20.96
CA PHE A 5 14.10 -17.24 19.70
C PHE A 5 14.15 -16.34 18.46
N PHE A 6 13.85 -15.04 18.60
CA PHE A 6 13.83 -14.10 17.48
C PHE A 6 15.16 -14.05 16.70
N ASN A 7 16.28 -14.04 17.44
CA ASN A 7 17.61 -13.93 16.83
C ASN A 7 18.05 -15.18 16.06
N ILE A 8 17.36 -16.32 16.24
CA ILE A 8 17.71 -17.57 15.56
C ILE A 8 17.40 -17.45 14.06
N ASP A 9 16.22 -16.92 13.72
CA ASP A 9 15.74 -16.84 12.34
C ASP A 9 15.76 -15.42 11.76
N HIS A 10 15.79 -14.39 12.62
CA HIS A 10 15.65 -12.99 12.20
C HIS A 10 16.80 -12.06 12.60
N GLY A 11 17.77 -12.54 13.39
CA GLY A 11 18.87 -11.70 13.90
C GLY A 11 19.76 -11.11 12.80
N TYR A 12 20.06 -11.89 11.75
CA TYR A 12 20.80 -11.40 10.59
C TYR A 12 20.06 -10.27 9.86
N LEU A 13 18.76 -10.47 9.60
CA LEU A 13 17.91 -9.51 8.89
C LEU A 13 17.71 -8.24 9.71
N GLU A 14 17.55 -8.36 11.03
CA GLU A 14 17.47 -7.19 11.93
C GLU A 14 18.75 -6.36 11.86
N GLY A 15 19.92 -7.01 11.93
CA GLY A 15 21.21 -6.32 11.79
C GLY A 15 21.37 -5.62 10.44
N LEU A 16 20.95 -6.28 9.36
CA LEU A 16 20.98 -5.71 8.01
C LEU A 16 20.08 -4.47 7.89
N ILE A 17 18.83 -4.54 8.37
CA ILE A 17 17.89 -3.41 8.35
C ILE A 17 18.42 -2.24 9.19
N ARG A 18 19.03 -2.52 10.34
CA ARG A 18 19.65 -1.48 11.17
C ARG A 18 20.81 -0.79 10.43
N GLY A 19 21.62 -1.55 9.70
CA GLY A 19 22.65 -0.99 8.82
C GLY A 19 22.07 -0.10 7.72
N PHE A 20 20.99 -0.53 7.05
CA PHE A 20 20.30 0.32 6.06
C PHE A 20 19.72 1.59 6.68
N LYS A 21 19.20 1.51 7.91
CA LYS A 21 18.69 2.67 8.64
C LYS A 21 19.78 3.73 8.89
N GLU A 22 21.02 3.32 9.16
CA GLU A 22 22.14 4.25 9.34
C GLU A 22 22.55 4.95 8.03
N GLY A 23 22.19 4.40 6.88
CA GLY A 23 22.37 5.01 5.57
C GLY A 23 21.33 6.08 5.21
N ILE A 24 20.32 6.32 6.06
CA ILE A 24 19.31 7.36 5.83
C ILE A 24 19.97 8.74 6.00
N LEU A 25 19.74 9.61 5.02
CA LEU A 25 20.30 10.97 4.99
C LEU A 25 19.97 11.74 6.27
N THR A 26 21.00 12.36 6.84
CA THR A 26 20.89 13.18 8.03
C THR A 26 20.59 14.63 7.66
N GLN A 27 20.25 15.44 8.67
CA GLN A 27 20.02 16.87 8.49
C GLN A 27 21.22 17.58 7.83
N ALA A 28 22.44 17.14 8.13
CA ALA A 28 23.65 17.70 7.54
C ALA A 28 23.76 17.35 6.04
N ASP A 29 23.40 16.12 5.65
CA ASP A 29 23.41 15.70 4.26
C ASP A 29 22.39 16.48 3.44
N TYR A 30 21.19 16.69 3.97
CA TYR A 30 20.18 17.55 3.33
C TYR A 30 20.67 19.00 3.18
N ALA A 31 21.37 19.55 4.16
CA ALA A 31 21.92 20.90 4.06
C ALA A 31 22.98 21.02 2.95
N ASN A 32 23.76 19.95 2.72
CA ASN A 32 24.72 19.89 1.62
C ASN A 32 24.02 19.75 0.27
N LEU A 33 22.96 18.93 0.18
CA LEU A 33 22.18 18.75 -1.06
C LEU A 33 21.50 20.03 -1.54
N VAL A 34 21.04 20.89 -0.62
CA VAL A 34 20.44 22.20 -0.96
C VAL A 34 21.46 23.16 -1.61
N GLN A 35 22.76 22.95 -1.39
CA GLN A 35 23.82 23.79 -1.95
C GLN A 35 24.26 23.35 -3.34
N CYS A 36 23.76 22.23 -3.86
CA CYS A 36 24.07 21.76 -5.20
C CYS A 36 23.35 22.63 -6.26
N GLU A 37 24.10 23.23 -7.17
CA GLU A 37 23.58 24.18 -8.18
C GLU A 37 23.09 23.49 -9.47
N THR A 38 23.49 22.25 -9.71
CA THR A 38 23.14 21.48 -10.91
C THR A 38 22.32 20.25 -10.54
N LEU A 39 21.08 20.18 -11.05
CA LEU A 39 20.27 18.98 -11.01
C LEU A 39 20.57 18.19 -12.29
N GLU A 40 21.40 17.16 -12.20
CA GLU A 40 21.38 16.08 -13.21
C GLU A 40 19.98 15.44 -13.16
N ASP A 41 19.44 15.07 -14.33
CA ASP A 41 18.02 14.75 -14.57
C ASP A 41 17.34 14.04 -13.38
N ILE A 42 16.47 14.78 -12.68
CA ILE A 42 15.78 14.35 -11.45
C ILE A 42 15.08 13.00 -11.63
N GLU A 43 14.57 12.74 -12.83
CA GLU A 43 13.92 11.47 -13.20
C GLU A 43 14.86 10.28 -13.08
N VAL A 44 16.11 10.41 -13.53
CA VAL A 44 17.13 9.35 -13.43
C VAL A 44 17.49 9.10 -11.97
N ILE A 45 17.59 10.16 -11.16
CA ILE A 45 17.85 10.02 -9.72
C ILE A 45 16.70 9.29 -9.03
N ASP A 46 15.46 9.66 -9.32
CA ASP A 46 14.26 9.03 -8.75
C ASP A 46 14.17 7.53 -9.12
N GLU A 47 14.41 7.18 -10.39
CA GLU A 47 14.47 5.79 -10.83
C GLU A 47 15.56 5.00 -10.09
N ARG A 48 16.78 5.52 -10.02
CA ARG A 48 17.90 4.82 -9.36
C ARG A 48 17.69 4.64 -7.86
N LEU A 49 17.09 5.62 -7.19
CA LEU A 49 16.75 5.53 -5.78
C LEU A 49 15.69 4.44 -5.54
N LYS A 50 14.66 4.38 -6.40
CA LYS A 50 13.64 3.33 -6.34
C LYS A 50 14.23 1.96 -6.63
N GLU A 51 15.05 1.80 -7.66
CA GLU A 51 15.71 0.54 -8.01
C GLU A 51 16.54 -0.01 -6.84
N LYS A 52 17.30 0.87 -6.18
CA LYS A 52 18.11 0.49 -5.02
C LYS A 52 17.23 0.00 -3.87
N LEU A 53 16.17 0.74 -3.53
CA LEU A 53 15.22 0.35 -2.49
C LEU A 53 14.56 -1.00 -2.80
N VAL A 54 14.13 -1.20 -4.05
CA VAL A 54 13.51 -2.45 -4.51
C VAL A 54 14.48 -3.61 -4.37
N THR A 55 15.74 -3.42 -4.78
CA THR A 55 16.78 -4.45 -4.70
C THR A 55 17.06 -4.85 -3.25
N GLU A 56 17.19 -3.87 -2.36
CA GLU A 56 17.42 -4.10 -0.93
C GLU A 56 16.22 -4.81 -0.27
N PHE A 57 14.99 -4.39 -0.58
CA PHE A 57 13.77 -5.03 -0.08
C PHE A 57 13.62 -6.47 -0.60
N THR A 58 13.91 -6.70 -1.87
CA THR A 58 13.84 -8.03 -2.49
C THR A 58 14.87 -8.97 -1.88
N HIS A 59 16.08 -8.47 -1.61
CA HIS A 59 17.09 -9.22 -0.88
C HIS A 59 16.62 -9.60 0.52
N LEU A 60 15.99 -8.68 1.26
CA LEU A 60 15.40 -8.96 2.57
C LEU A 60 14.33 -10.06 2.48
N ARG A 61 13.44 -9.96 1.49
CA ARG A 61 12.33 -10.89 1.29
C ARG A 61 12.81 -12.31 0.96
N HIS A 62 13.83 -12.47 0.12
CA HIS A 62 14.40 -13.78 -0.23
C HIS A 62 15.09 -14.48 0.94
N ASN A 63 15.63 -13.72 1.88
CA ASN A 63 16.32 -14.26 3.05
C ASN A 63 15.39 -14.39 4.28
N SER A 64 14.12 -14.01 4.15
CA SER A 64 13.13 -14.10 5.22
C SER A 64 12.39 -15.44 5.22
N VAL A 65 12.17 -15.99 6.41
CA VAL A 65 11.35 -17.19 6.64
C VAL A 65 10.05 -16.82 7.35
N GLU A 66 9.06 -17.72 7.33
CA GLU A 66 7.81 -17.53 8.08
C GLU A 66 8.12 -17.35 9.57
N PRO A 67 7.54 -16.35 10.27
CA PRO A 67 6.42 -15.49 9.88
C PRO A 67 6.79 -14.15 9.20
N LEU A 68 8.08 -13.83 9.10
CA LEU A 68 8.54 -12.54 8.55
C LEU A 68 8.31 -12.44 7.03
N SER A 69 8.42 -13.55 6.30
CA SER A 69 8.12 -13.60 4.86
C SER A 69 6.71 -13.09 4.55
N THR A 70 5.70 -13.62 5.25
CA THR A 70 4.30 -13.20 5.11
C THR A 70 4.11 -11.74 5.52
N PHE A 71 4.80 -11.28 6.56
CA PHE A 71 4.76 -9.86 6.96
C PHE A 71 5.28 -8.94 5.86
N LEU A 72 6.37 -9.32 5.18
CA LEU A 72 6.92 -8.56 4.06
C LEU A 72 6.00 -8.63 2.82
N ASP A 73 5.30 -9.74 2.60
CA ASP A 73 4.26 -9.84 1.56
C ASP A 73 3.10 -8.86 1.82
N TYR A 74 2.66 -8.73 3.08
CA TYR A 74 1.64 -7.72 3.41
C TYR A 74 2.11 -6.29 3.11
N ILE A 75 3.41 -5.99 3.17
CA ILE A 75 3.91 -4.67 2.76
C ILE A 75 3.80 -4.48 1.24
N THR A 76 4.07 -5.53 0.44
CA THR A 76 3.96 -5.43 -1.03
C THR A 76 2.51 -5.28 -1.49
N TYR A 77 1.54 -5.80 -0.75
CA TYR A 77 0.11 -5.70 -1.08
C TYR A 77 -0.37 -4.24 -1.25
N SER A 78 0.17 -3.29 -0.47
CA SER A 78 -0.15 -1.86 -0.67
C SER A 78 0.22 -1.39 -2.08
N TYR A 79 1.43 -1.74 -2.55
CA TYR A 79 1.89 -1.38 -3.89
C TYR A 79 1.16 -2.15 -4.99
N MET A 80 0.78 -3.41 -4.72
CA MET A 80 -0.03 -4.20 -5.66
C MET A 80 -1.41 -3.59 -5.87
N ILE A 81 -2.08 -3.13 -4.80
CA ILE A 81 -3.37 -2.44 -4.91
C ILE A 81 -3.22 -1.19 -5.78
N ASP A 82 -2.20 -0.36 -5.54
CA ASP A 82 -1.99 0.85 -6.35
C ASP A 82 -1.70 0.52 -7.82
N ASN A 83 -0.89 -0.50 -8.10
CA ASN A 83 -0.60 -0.95 -9.46
C ASN A 83 -1.87 -1.46 -10.17
N ILE A 84 -2.70 -2.26 -9.50
CA ILE A 84 -3.96 -2.76 -10.06
C ILE A 84 -4.90 -1.58 -10.39
N ILE A 85 -5.03 -0.63 -9.47
CA ILE A 85 -5.86 0.54 -9.71
C ILE A 85 -5.33 1.36 -10.88
N LEU A 86 -4.01 1.56 -10.96
CA LEU A 86 -3.37 2.24 -12.08
C LEU A 86 -3.67 1.52 -13.42
N LEU A 87 -3.57 0.19 -13.45
CA LEU A 87 -3.87 -0.60 -14.64
C LEU A 87 -5.35 -0.48 -15.04
N ILE A 88 -6.28 -0.61 -14.10
CA ILE A 88 -7.73 -0.45 -14.36
C ILE A 88 -8.02 0.96 -14.91
N THR A 89 -7.50 2.01 -14.29
CA THR A 89 -7.70 3.39 -14.80
C THR A 89 -7.11 3.58 -16.19
N GLY A 90 -5.91 3.05 -16.46
CA GLY A 90 -5.28 3.17 -17.76
C GLY A 90 -6.01 2.41 -18.86
N THR A 91 -6.58 1.23 -18.57
CA THR A 91 -7.43 0.48 -19.49
C THR A 91 -8.74 1.21 -19.78
N LEU A 92 -9.36 1.86 -18.78
CA LEU A 92 -10.54 2.72 -19.00
C LEU A 92 -10.25 3.88 -19.95
N HIS A 93 -9.06 4.48 -19.85
CA HIS A 93 -8.60 5.52 -20.78
C HIS A 93 -8.01 4.99 -22.10
N GLN A 94 -8.14 3.68 -22.37
CA GLN A 94 -7.62 3.03 -23.58
C GLN A 94 -6.11 3.22 -23.81
N ARG A 95 -5.34 3.37 -22.73
CA ARG A 95 -3.88 3.45 -22.82
C ARG A 95 -3.27 2.05 -22.97
N PRO A 96 -2.23 1.89 -23.80
CA PRO A 96 -1.58 0.61 -23.96
C PRO A 96 -0.93 0.17 -22.65
N ILE A 97 -1.14 -1.09 -22.26
CA ILE A 97 -0.65 -1.66 -21.00
C ILE A 97 0.87 -1.54 -20.85
N ASN A 98 1.62 -1.62 -21.95
CA ASN A 98 3.07 -1.46 -21.96
C ASN A 98 3.53 -0.09 -21.41
N GLU A 99 2.77 0.97 -21.64
CA GLU A 99 3.07 2.31 -21.09
C GLU A 99 2.65 2.45 -19.63
N LEU A 100 1.72 1.63 -19.16
CA LEU A 100 1.29 1.62 -17.76
C LEU A 100 2.29 0.85 -16.90
N ILE A 101 2.85 -0.24 -17.42
CA ILE A 101 3.85 -1.06 -16.72
C ILE A 101 5.11 -0.25 -16.37
N SER A 102 5.56 0.65 -17.24
CA SER A 102 6.70 1.53 -16.94
C SER A 102 6.42 2.52 -15.81
N LYS A 103 5.15 2.74 -15.46
CA LYS A 103 4.72 3.59 -14.34
C LYS A 103 4.34 2.80 -13.09
N CYS A 104 4.26 1.48 -13.17
CA CYS A 104 3.96 0.62 -12.03
C CYS A 104 5.14 0.60 -11.05
N HIS A 105 4.84 0.49 -9.75
CA HIS A 105 5.86 0.36 -8.73
C HIS A 105 6.44 -1.06 -8.73
N PRO A 106 7.78 -1.26 -8.80
CA PRO A 106 8.37 -2.59 -8.93
C PRO A 106 8.07 -3.54 -7.76
N LEU A 107 7.91 -3.01 -6.53
CA LEU A 107 7.52 -3.83 -5.35
C LEU A 107 6.12 -4.44 -5.45
N GLY A 108 5.23 -3.87 -6.27
CA GLY A 108 3.90 -4.39 -6.50
C GLY A 108 3.79 -5.18 -7.80
N SER A 109 4.91 -5.63 -8.36
CA SER A 109 4.91 -6.49 -9.55
C SER A 109 4.46 -7.90 -9.19
N PHE A 110 3.81 -8.58 -10.13
CA PHE A 110 3.30 -9.94 -9.99
C PHE A 110 3.93 -10.83 -11.07
N GLU A 111 4.23 -12.08 -10.73
CA GLU A 111 5.02 -13.00 -11.56
C GLU A 111 4.39 -13.28 -12.93
N GLN A 112 3.05 -13.23 -13.06
CA GLN A 112 2.35 -13.43 -14.35
C GLN A 112 1.89 -12.12 -15.02
N MET A 113 2.72 -11.07 -15.03
CA MET A 113 2.44 -9.85 -15.82
C MET A 113 2.12 -10.15 -17.30
N GLU A 114 2.63 -11.25 -17.86
CA GLU A 114 2.35 -11.72 -19.23
C GLU A 114 0.86 -11.94 -19.52
N ALA A 115 0.08 -12.42 -18.54
CA ALA A 115 -1.36 -12.65 -18.70
C ALA A 115 -2.13 -11.32 -18.82
N ILE A 116 -1.62 -10.26 -18.18
CA ILE A 116 -2.24 -8.93 -18.19
C ILE A 116 -2.11 -8.26 -19.55
N HIS A 117 -1.03 -8.50 -20.31
CA HIS A 117 -0.85 -7.93 -21.65
C HIS A 117 -1.94 -8.32 -22.65
N ILE A 118 -2.68 -9.40 -22.37
CA ILE A 118 -3.74 -9.94 -23.25
C ILE A 118 -5.09 -9.29 -22.94
N ALA A 119 -5.29 -8.78 -21.72
CA ALA A 119 -6.56 -8.19 -21.30
C ALA A 119 -6.80 -6.87 -22.02
N SER A 120 -7.88 -6.79 -22.81
CA SER A 120 -8.24 -5.58 -23.55
C SER A 120 -9.43 -4.84 -22.93
N THR A 121 -10.14 -5.51 -22.02
CA THR A 121 -11.29 -4.95 -21.30
C THR A 121 -11.02 -4.86 -19.79
N PRO A 122 -11.60 -3.88 -19.07
CA PRO A 122 -11.50 -3.79 -17.61
C PRO A 122 -12.01 -5.04 -16.89
N ALA A 123 -13.02 -5.72 -17.44
CA ALA A 123 -13.58 -6.96 -16.88
C ALA A 123 -12.63 -8.16 -17.02
N GLU A 124 -11.94 -8.30 -18.17
CA GLU A 124 -10.90 -9.32 -18.34
C GLU A 124 -9.71 -9.06 -17.42
N LEU A 125 -9.30 -7.79 -17.31
CA LEU A 125 -8.23 -7.38 -16.41
C LEU A 125 -8.58 -7.70 -14.95
N TYR A 126 -9.82 -7.39 -14.55
CA TYR A 126 -10.36 -7.71 -13.24
C TYR A 126 -10.26 -9.22 -12.96
N ASN A 127 -10.76 -10.05 -13.88
CA ASN A 127 -10.72 -11.51 -13.73
C ASN A 127 -9.29 -12.08 -13.71
N ALA A 128 -8.39 -11.56 -14.54
CA ALA A 128 -6.98 -11.95 -14.51
C ALA A 128 -6.32 -11.63 -13.16
N VAL A 129 -6.57 -10.44 -12.63
CA VAL A 129 -6.07 -10.02 -11.32
C VAL A 129 -6.68 -10.85 -10.19
N LEU A 130 -7.96 -11.20 -10.25
CA LEU A 130 -8.63 -12.02 -9.24
C LEU A 130 -8.13 -13.45 -9.15
N VAL A 131 -7.72 -14.04 -10.27
CA VAL A 131 -7.28 -15.44 -10.28
C VAL A 131 -5.86 -15.57 -9.74
N ASP A 132 -5.00 -14.59 -10.04
CA ASP A 132 -3.55 -14.74 -9.85
C ASP A 132 -2.97 -13.93 -8.69
N THR A 133 -3.76 -13.02 -8.06
CA THR A 133 -3.26 -12.21 -6.95
C THR A 133 -3.78 -12.67 -5.58
N PRO A 134 -2.95 -12.58 -4.52
CA PRO A 134 -3.38 -12.85 -3.15
C PRO A 134 -4.42 -11.86 -2.62
N LEU A 135 -4.77 -10.83 -3.42
CA LEU A 135 -5.79 -9.84 -3.11
C LEU A 135 -7.20 -10.33 -3.43
N ALA A 136 -7.35 -11.47 -4.13
CA ALA A 136 -8.64 -12.06 -4.49
C ALA A 136 -9.68 -12.08 -3.35
N PRO A 137 -9.32 -12.44 -2.09
CA PRO A 137 -10.29 -12.43 -0.98
C PRO A 137 -10.86 -11.05 -0.68
N TYR A 138 -10.11 -9.97 -0.94
CA TYR A 138 -10.52 -8.60 -0.67
C TYR A 138 -11.48 -8.04 -1.73
N PHE A 139 -11.53 -8.65 -2.90
CA PHE A 139 -12.40 -8.23 -4.00
C PHE A 139 -13.81 -8.83 -3.96
N VAL A 140 -14.00 -9.92 -3.22
CA VAL A 140 -15.31 -10.62 -3.12
C VAL A 140 -16.40 -9.69 -2.58
N ASP A 141 -16.04 -8.73 -1.73
CA ASP A 141 -16.96 -7.77 -1.12
C ASP A 141 -17.12 -6.47 -1.94
N CYS A 142 -16.39 -6.31 -3.05
CA CYS A 142 -16.19 -4.99 -3.66
C CYS A 142 -17.11 -4.63 -4.85
N ILE A 143 -17.58 -5.56 -5.71
CA ILE A 143 -18.11 -5.14 -7.04
C ILE A 143 -19.18 -6.07 -7.63
N ASN A 144 -20.22 -5.47 -8.25
CA ASN A 144 -21.00 -6.05 -9.35
C ASN A 144 -20.37 -5.59 -10.69
N GLU A 145 -20.10 -6.52 -11.62
CA GLU A 145 -19.35 -6.33 -12.90
C GLU A 145 -19.74 -5.13 -13.80
N GLN A 146 -20.84 -4.42 -13.52
CA GLN A 146 -21.44 -3.45 -14.44
C GLN A 146 -21.06 -1.98 -14.18
N ASP A 147 -20.37 -1.67 -13.09
CA ASP A 147 -20.14 -0.28 -12.65
C ASP A 147 -18.64 0.10 -12.59
N LEU A 148 -17.83 -0.14 -13.62
CA LEU A 148 -16.42 0.28 -13.66
C LEU A 148 -16.25 1.68 -14.27
N ASP A 149 -16.71 2.72 -13.57
CA ASP A 149 -16.43 4.12 -13.90
C ASP A 149 -15.30 4.70 -13.04
N GLU A 150 -14.70 5.84 -13.41
CA GLU A 150 -13.59 6.47 -12.67
C GLU A 150 -13.89 6.68 -11.16
N MET A 151 -15.11 7.08 -10.83
CA MET A 151 -15.56 7.23 -9.43
C MET A 151 -15.59 5.88 -8.71
N ASN A 152 -15.98 4.81 -9.41
CA ASN A 152 -16.03 3.47 -8.85
C ASN A 152 -14.63 2.89 -8.67
N VAL A 153 -13.65 3.27 -9.50
CA VAL A 153 -12.25 2.86 -9.32
C VAL A 153 -11.66 3.40 -8.01
N GLU A 154 -11.97 4.64 -7.62
CA GLU A 154 -11.56 5.17 -6.32
C GLU A 154 -12.29 4.49 -5.15
N ILE A 155 -13.58 4.14 -5.32
CA ILE A 155 -14.34 3.36 -4.34
C ILE A 155 -13.71 1.96 -4.16
N ILE A 156 -13.33 1.31 -5.25
CA ILE A 156 -12.65 0.01 -5.26
C ILE A 156 -11.31 0.13 -4.54
N ARG A 157 -10.49 1.14 -4.86
CA ARG A 157 -9.22 1.41 -4.17
C ARG A 157 -9.43 1.48 -2.66
N ASN A 158 -10.37 2.31 -2.20
CA ASN A 158 -10.61 2.51 -0.77
C ASN A 158 -11.15 1.25 -0.09
N THR A 159 -12.01 0.47 -0.76
CA THR A 159 -12.56 -0.76 -0.21
C THR A 159 -11.51 -1.86 -0.09
N LEU A 160 -10.64 -1.99 -1.09
CA LEU A 160 -9.49 -2.90 -1.05
C LEU A 160 -8.53 -2.53 0.08
N TYR A 161 -8.17 -1.25 0.19
CA TYR A 161 -7.31 -0.77 1.25
C TYR A 161 -7.90 -0.97 2.65
N ARG A 162 -9.22 -0.83 2.79
CA ARG A 162 -9.93 -1.13 4.03
C ARG A 162 -9.75 -2.60 4.41
N ALA A 163 -10.07 -3.52 3.51
CA ALA A 163 -9.97 -4.96 3.76
C ALA A 163 -8.52 -5.39 4.04
N TYR A 164 -7.57 -4.86 3.26
CA TYR A 164 -6.14 -5.04 3.46
C TYR A 164 -5.66 -4.59 4.85
N LEU A 165 -6.03 -3.37 5.27
CA LEU A 165 -5.61 -2.84 6.59
C LEU A 165 -6.22 -3.63 7.74
N GLU A 166 -7.46 -4.08 7.62
CA GLU A 166 -8.13 -4.90 8.64
C GLU A 166 -7.47 -6.28 8.76
N ASP A 167 -7.16 -6.93 7.63
CA ASP A 167 -6.49 -8.22 7.63
C ASP A 167 -5.05 -8.11 8.13
N PHE A 168 -4.30 -7.10 7.69
CA PHE A 168 -2.92 -6.89 8.14
C PHE A 168 -2.86 -6.57 9.64
N TYR A 169 -3.82 -5.79 10.16
CA TYR A 169 -3.95 -5.52 11.59
C TYR A 169 -4.25 -6.80 12.39
N ASN A 170 -5.14 -7.65 11.88
CA ASN A 170 -5.43 -8.96 12.50
C ASN A 170 -4.21 -9.89 12.47
N PHE A 171 -3.46 -9.90 11.38
CA PHE A 171 -2.20 -10.64 11.25
C PHE A 171 -1.17 -10.16 12.28
N CYS A 172 -0.95 -8.84 12.41
CA CYS A 172 -0.05 -8.28 13.42
C CYS A 172 -0.48 -8.65 14.85
N LYS A 173 -1.80 -8.65 15.14
CA LYS A 173 -2.31 -9.10 16.45
C LYS A 173 -2.06 -10.58 16.73
N ARG A 174 -2.14 -11.45 15.70
CA ARG A 174 -1.84 -12.88 15.83
C ARG A 174 -0.37 -13.13 16.12
N LEU A 175 0.55 -12.36 15.52
CA LEU A 175 1.99 -12.44 15.80
C LEU A 175 2.32 -12.09 17.27
N GLY A 176 1.58 -11.15 17.85
CA GLY A 176 1.71 -10.77 19.25
C GLY A 176 3.05 -10.10 19.59
N GLY A 177 3.28 -9.91 20.90
CA GLY A 177 4.50 -9.30 21.41
C GLY A 177 4.69 -7.83 21.02
N LYS A 178 5.96 -7.38 21.01
CA LYS A 178 6.32 -5.99 20.68
C LYS A 178 5.96 -5.59 19.25
N THR A 179 6.04 -6.54 18.31
CA THR A 179 5.65 -6.32 16.90
C THR A 179 4.18 -5.92 16.81
N ALA A 180 3.30 -6.62 17.52
CA ALA A 180 1.88 -6.29 17.54
C ALA A 180 1.62 -4.90 18.12
N GLU A 181 2.27 -4.53 19.23
CA GLU A 181 2.08 -3.23 19.88
C GLU A 181 2.48 -2.07 18.96
N VAL A 182 3.69 -2.13 18.40
CA VAL A 182 4.22 -1.06 17.54
C VAL A 182 3.46 -0.99 16.21
N MET A 183 3.26 -2.12 15.53
CA MET A 183 2.57 -2.13 14.24
C MET A 183 1.09 -1.78 14.37
N SER A 184 0.42 -2.19 15.45
CA SER A 184 -0.98 -1.80 15.66
C SER A 184 -1.14 -0.29 15.75
N GLU A 185 -0.20 0.43 16.35
CA GLU A 185 -0.24 1.89 16.41
C GLU A 185 -0.01 2.53 15.05
N ILE A 186 0.96 2.03 14.28
CA ILE A 186 1.26 2.52 12.92
C ILE A 186 0.07 2.28 11.99
N LEU A 187 -0.51 1.08 12.01
CA LEU A 187 -1.68 0.74 11.18
C LEU A 187 -2.93 1.51 11.60
N ALA A 188 -3.12 1.76 12.90
CA ALA A 188 -4.20 2.60 13.38
C ALA A 188 -4.06 4.04 12.86
N PHE A 189 -2.84 4.59 12.85
CA PHE A 189 -2.58 5.92 12.30
C PHE A 189 -2.83 5.98 10.79
N GLU A 190 -2.42 4.96 10.04
CA GLU A 190 -2.65 4.90 8.58
C GLU A 190 -4.16 4.76 8.26
N ALA A 191 -4.90 3.98 9.06
CA ALA A 191 -6.35 3.90 8.97
C ALA A 191 -7.03 5.26 9.23
N ASP A 192 -6.61 5.95 10.29
CA ASP A 192 -7.13 7.27 10.67
C ASP A 192 -6.83 8.31 9.57
N ARG A 193 -5.60 8.33 9.05
CA ARG A 193 -5.17 9.19 7.94
C ARG A 193 -6.06 8.98 6.72
N ARG A 194 -6.31 7.73 6.33
CA ARG A 194 -7.18 7.40 5.18
C ARG A 194 -8.62 7.82 5.42
N ALA A 195 -9.18 7.57 6.60
CA ALA A 195 -10.54 8.00 6.91
C ALA A 195 -10.71 9.53 6.77
N ILE A 196 -9.71 10.31 7.20
CA ILE A 196 -9.69 11.76 7.04
C ILE A 196 -9.58 12.14 5.55
N ILE A 197 -8.65 11.57 4.80
CA ILE A 197 -8.46 11.87 3.36
C ILE A 197 -9.73 11.56 2.56
N ILE A 198 -10.35 10.40 2.79
CA ILE A 198 -11.61 10.01 2.15
C ILE A 198 -12.70 11.02 2.48
N THR A 199 -12.79 11.47 3.73
CA THR A 199 -13.79 12.46 4.15
C THR A 199 -13.58 13.81 3.48
N ILE A 200 -12.33 14.25 3.32
CA ILE A 200 -11.99 15.51 2.64
C ILE A 200 -12.31 15.42 1.15
N ASN A 201 -11.84 14.36 0.48
CA ASN A 201 -12.00 14.19 -0.97
C ASN A 201 -13.46 13.88 -1.37
N SER A 202 -14.32 13.53 -0.41
CA SER A 202 -15.75 13.29 -0.63
C SER A 202 -16.64 14.49 -0.31
N PHE A 203 -16.07 15.67 -0.02
CA PHE A 203 -16.88 16.89 0.13
C PHE A 203 -17.48 17.36 -1.19
N ASP A 204 -16.75 17.18 -2.29
CA ASP A 204 -17.14 17.64 -3.63
C ASP A 204 -17.86 16.55 -4.44
N THR A 205 -18.22 15.41 -3.83
CA THR A 205 -18.85 14.27 -4.52
C THR A 205 -20.27 14.00 -4.02
N GLU A 206 -21.07 13.30 -4.84
CA GLU A 206 -22.45 12.90 -4.51
C GLU A 206 -22.53 11.70 -3.54
N LEU A 207 -21.42 11.32 -2.92
CA LEU A 207 -21.35 10.12 -2.09
C LEU A 207 -22.17 10.27 -0.81
N SER A 208 -23.08 9.34 -0.55
CA SER A 208 -23.91 9.35 0.67
C SER A 208 -23.06 9.18 1.93
N LYS A 209 -23.59 9.57 3.10
CA LYS A 209 -22.90 9.35 4.39
C LYS A 209 -22.77 7.86 4.72
N ASP A 210 -23.75 7.06 4.33
CA ASP A 210 -23.78 5.62 4.60
C ASP A 210 -22.76 4.88 3.75
N ASP A 211 -22.58 5.27 2.48
CA ASP A 211 -21.56 4.69 1.61
C ASP A 211 -20.15 5.09 2.03
N ARG A 212 -19.96 6.34 2.47
CA ARG A 212 -18.71 6.80 3.11
C ARG A 212 -18.34 5.96 4.32
N SER A 213 -19.31 5.64 5.18
CA SER A 213 -19.07 4.85 6.39
C SER A 213 -18.54 3.44 6.08
N LYS A 214 -18.91 2.88 4.93
CA LYS A 214 -18.41 1.59 4.46
C LYS A 214 -16.94 1.69 4.01
N LEU A 215 -16.45 2.84 3.58
CA LEU A 215 -15.07 2.97 3.10
C LEU A 215 -14.04 3.10 4.23
N TYR A 216 -14.46 3.41 5.45
CA TYR A 216 -13.54 3.64 6.57
C TYR A 216 -13.00 2.33 7.16
N PRO A 217 -11.67 2.21 7.36
CA PRO A 217 -11.08 1.09 8.10
C PRO A 217 -11.47 1.09 9.58
N ARG A 218 -11.80 -0.09 10.11
CA ARG A 218 -12.26 -0.25 11.50
C ARG A 218 -11.15 -0.51 12.52
N CYS A 219 -9.89 -0.35 12.12
CA CYS A 219 -8.70 -0.63 12.94
C CYS A 219 -8.04 0.61 13.58
N GLY A 220 -8.54 1.82 13.27
CA GLY A 220 -7.99 3.11 13.73
C GLY A 220 -8.45 3.54 15.13
N LYS A 221 -7.77 4.53 15.73
CA LYS A 221 -8.17 5.12 17.02
C LYS A 221 -9.43 5.98 16.88
N LEU A 222 -9.79 6.37 15.65
CA LEU A 222 -11.09 7.00 15.36
C LEU A 222 -12.28 6.01 15.43
N TYR A 223 -12.07 4.70 15.44
CA TYR A 223 -13.16 3.74 15.63
C TYR A 223 -13.32 3.41 17.14
N PRO A 224 -14.53 3.37 17.75
CA PRO A 224 -15.87 3.43 17.15
C PRO A 224 -16.59 4.81 17.22
N GLU A 225 -16.15 5.75 18.05
CA GLU A 225 -16.86 7.03 18.29
C GLU A 225 -16.34 8.23 17.48
N GLY A 226 -15.15 8.11 16.87
CA GLY A 226 -14.52 9.13 16.06
C GLY A 226 -15.22 9.26 14.73
N ASN A 227 -16.32 10.01 14.73
CA ASN A 227 -16.90 10.53 13.51
C ASN A 227 -15.81 11.39 12.82
N PRO A 228 -15.28 11.03 11.64
CA PRO A 228 -14.19 11.77 11.00
C PRO A 228 -14.54 13.26 10.79
N PHE A 229 -15.84 13.59 10.74
CA PHE A 229 -16.34 14.97 10.81
C PHE A 229 -15.87 15.77 12.03
N LYS A 230 -15.79 15.18 13.23
CA LYS A 230 -15.30 15.89 14.42
C LYS A 230 -13.80 16.16 14.35
N ALA A 231 -13.02 15.24 13.79
CA ALA A 231 -11.57 15.41 13.61
C ALA A 231 -11.25 16.48 12.55
N VAL A 232 -11.98 16.49 11.44
CA VAL A 232 -11.85 17.53 10.39
C VAL A 232 -12.26 18.91 10.92
N LEU A 233 -13.31 19.01 11.74
CA LEU A 233 -13.70 20.27 12.39
C LEU A 233 -12.65 20.81 13.37
N ILE A 234 -11.82 19.94 13.95
CA ILE A 234 -10.71 20.34 14.83
C ILE A 234 -9.51 20.82 14.01
N LEU A 235 -9.24 20.22 12.84
CA LEU A 235 -8.15 20.63 11.93
C LEU A 235 -8.46 21.91 11.13
N MET A 236 -9.74 22.27 10.98
CA MET A 236 -10.18 23.51 10.33
C MET A 236 -10.32 24.71 11.28
N ARG A 237 -9.85 24.62 12.53
CA ARG A 237 -9.74 25.73 13.49
C ARG A 237 -8.29 26.09 13.76
#